data_AF-A0A2A2J344-F1
#
_entry.id   AF-A0A2A2J344-F1
#
_cell.length_a   1.000
_cell.length_b   1.000
_cell.length_c   1.000
_cell.angle_alpha   90.00
_cell.angle_beta   90.00
_cell.angle_gamma   90.00
#
_symmetry.space_group_name_H-M   'P 1'
#
loop_
_entity.id
_entity.type
_entity.pdbx_description
1 polymer ?
#
loop_
_entity_poly.entity_id
_entity_poly.type
_entity_poly.pdbx_seq_one_letter_code
_entity_poly.pdbx_strand_id
1 'polypeptide(L)'
;MSAIDQINSNETISQPKMSRASAHLLKRVLMVPPNHFTVEYSINPWMTNEKVDKEKAMQQWTELKKAIENEGVEVLTMEQQPNLPDQVFVCNSGLVFKDKVYLSRFRHKERTGEQEHYLKWFKANRYQTIGEHYEKFFEGGGDAVFSDDKTLWAGFGPRTDKSVYDLIKKLGDVEIVICELTDPKFYHLDTCFAPVDETTALWYPPAFSEATKMEVRLASSRK
;
A
#
# COMPACT_ATOMS: atom_id res chain seq x y z
N MET A 1 -29.64 58.22 20.75
CA MET A 1 -28.61 57.55 21.57
C MET A 1 -29.09 56.13 21.80
N SER A 2 -28.82 55.24 20.84
CA SER A 2 -27.56 54.48 20.62
C SER A 2 -27.46 53.34 21.63
N ALA A 3 -27.70 52.10 21.23
CA ALA A 3 -26.74 51.28 20.47
C ALA A 3 -25.40 51.22 21.21
N ILE A 4 -25.30 50.38 22.23
CA ILE A 4 -24.12 49.60 22.67
C ILE A 4 -24.70 48.59 23.68
N ASP A 5 -25.13 47.44 23.19
CA ASP A 5 -25.15 46.17 23.94
C ASP A 5 -25.02 45.05 22.91
N GLN A 6 -24.06 45.25 22.00
CA GLN A 6 -23.67 44.30 20.98
C GLN A 6 -22.35 43.67 21.41
N ILE A 7 -22.31 42.34 21.27
CA ILE A 7 -21.14 41.45 21.22
C ILE A 7 -20.73 40.87 22.59
N ASN A 8 -21.29 39.70 22.88
CA ASN A 8 -20.53 38.59 23.44
C ASN A 8 -21.10 37.28 22.86
N SER A 9 -20.91 37.12 21.55
CA SER A 9 -21.06 35.83 20.87
C SER A 9 -19.86 34.96 21.25
N ASN A 10 -20.01 34.16 22.31
CA ASN A 10 -19.18 32.97 22.52
C ASN A 10 -19.60 31.90 21.50
N GLU A 11 -19.35 32.14 20.22
CA GLU A 11 -19.27 31.05 19.26
C GLU A 11 -17.98 30.30 19.55
N THR A 12 -18.12 29.18 20.26
CA THR A 12 -17.05 28.22 20.41
C THR A 12 -16.83 27.63 19.02
N ILE A 13 -15.86 28.16 18.27
CA ILE A 13 -15.38 27.54 17.05
C ILE A 13 -14.86 26.16 17.47
N SER A 14 -15.66 25.12 17.25
CA SER A 14 -15.22 23.74 17.36
C SER A 14 -13.98 23.62 16.49
N GLN A 15 -12.82 23.39 17.10
CA GLN A 15 -11.63 23.07 16.33
C GLN A 15 -11.98 21.91 15.39
N PRO A 16 -11.60 21.98 14.11
CA PRO A 16 -11.86 20.87 13.19
C PRO A 16 -11.23 19.62 13.80
N LYS A 17 -12.04 18.57 13.89
CA LYS A 17 -11.61 17.28 14.41
C LYS A 17 -10.50 16.77 13.48
N MET A 18 -9.25 16.84 13.93
CA MET A 18 -8.10 16.37 13.13
C MET A 18 -8.34 14.91 12.73
N SER A 19 -8.38 14.65 11.43
CA SER A 19 -8.41 13.30 10.86
C SER A 19 -7.14 12.55 11.29
N ARG A 20 -7.24 11.24 11.51
CA ARG A 20 -6.06 10.43 11.80
C ARG A 20 -5.34 10.14 10.50
N ALA A 21 -4.07 10.52 10.41
CA ALA A 21 -3.22 10.16 9.28
C ALA A 21 -3.21 8.63 9.10
N SER A 22 -3.26 8.15 7.86
CA SER A 22 -3.17 6.71 7.55
C SER A 22 -1.88 6.10 8.10
N ALA A 23 -0.81 6.90 8.14
CA ALA A 23 0.47 6.50 8.74
C ALA A 23 0.37 6.20 10.24
N HIS A 24 -0.60 6.75 10.98
CA HIS A 24 -0.79 6.41 12.39
C HIS A 24 -1.19 4.94 12.61
N LEU A 25 -1.65 4.25 11.56
CA LEU A 25 -1.89 2.81 11.55
C LEU A 25 -0.56 2.02 11.58
N LEU A 26 0.54 2.62 11.12
CA LEU A 26 1.84 1.96 11.01
C LEU A 26 2.58 2.04 12.34
N LYS A 27 2.51 0.97 13.13
CA LYS A 27 3.40 0.78 14.30
C LYS A 27 4.65 0.01 13.95
N ARG A 28 4.58 -0.83 12.93
CA ARG A 28 5.67 -1.65 12.43
C ARG A 28 5.64 -1.68 10.91
N VAL A 29 6.80 -1.62 10.29
CA VAL A 29 6.98 -1.75 8.84
C VAL A 29 8.01 -2.84 8.57
N LEU A 30 7.75 -3.70 7.59
CA LEU A 30 8.73 -4.66 7.10
C LEU A 30 9.52 -4.04 5.94
N MET A 31 10.83 -4.23 5.92
CA MET A 31 11.71 -3.88 4.81
C MET A 31 12.65 -5.04 4.47
N VAL A 32 13.12 -5.10 3.22
CA VAL A 32 14.15 -6.05 2.76
C VAL A 32 15.35 -5.24 2.25
N PRO A 33 16.57 -5.43 2.78
CA PRO A 33 17.75 -4.69 2.35
C PRO A 33 18.20 -5.12 0.94
N PRO A 34 18.73 -4.21 0.11
CA PRO A 34 19.01 -4.44 -1.31
C PRO A 34 20.33 -5.19 -1.58
N ASN A 35 20.65 -6.24 -0.81
CA ASN A 35 21.90 -7.01 -0.92
C ASN A 35 22.10 -7.67 -2.31
N HIS A 36 20.99 -8.04 -2.95
CA HIS A 36 20.91 -8.69 -4.25
C HIS A 36 20.04 -7.91 -5.26
N PHE A 37 19.75 -6.63 -4.98
CA PHE A 37 18.95 -5.81 -5.88
C PHE A 37 19.69 -5.53 -7.20
N THR A 38 18.97 -5.68 -8.31
CA THR A 38 19.43 -5.46 -9.67
C THR A 38 18.21 -5.42 -10.61
N VAL A 39 18.39 -4.98 -11.86
CA VAL A 39 17.36 -5.03 -12.90
C VAL A 39 17.79 -6.04 -13.95
N GLU A 40 17.30 -7.27 -13.85
CA GLU A 40 17.70 -8.41 -14.71
C GLU A 40 16.66 -8.76 -15.79
N TYR A 41 15.47 -8.19 -15.70
CA TYR A 41 14.34 -8.44 -16.58
C TYR A 41 13.44 -7.19 -16.66
N SER A 42 12.46 -7.20 -17.56
CA SER A 42 11.49 -6.11 -17.70
C SER A 42 10.07 -6.65 -17.62
N ILE A 43 9.40 -6.36 -16.49
CA ILE A 43 8.00 -6.73 -16.21
C ILE A 43 7.12 -5.50 -15.92
N ASN A 44 7.66 -4.30 -16.15
CA ASN A 44 6.93 -3.04 -16.15
C ASN A 44 7.69 -1.99 -17.00
N PRO A 45 7.04 -0.88 -17.40
CA PRO A 45 7.65 0.09 -18.33
C PRO A 45 8.87 0.85 -17.79
N TRP A 46 9.14 0.81 -16.49
CA TRP A 46 10.25 1.52 -15.85
C TRP A 46 11.53 0.70 -15.75
N MET A 47 11.42 -0.62 -15.91
CA MET A 47 12.58 -1.51 -15.92
C MET A 47 13.32 -1.37 -17.25
N THR A 48 14.38 -0.58 -17.21
CA THR A 48 15.36 -0.41 -18.28
C THR A 48 16.58 -1.30 -18.01
N ASN A 49 17.38 -1.61 -19.05
CA ASN A 49 18.59 -2.44 -18.91
C ASN A 49 19.78 -1.68 -18.25
N GLU A 50 19.49 -0.73 -17.36
CA GLU A 50 20.50 0.05 -16.66
C GLU A 50 21.08 -0.75 -15.48
N LYS A 51 22.37 -0.53 -15.23
CA LYS A 51 23.06 -1.18 -14.10
C LYS A 51 22.71 -0.45 -12.81
N VAL A 52 22.29 -1.22 -11.81
CA VAL A 52 22.08 -0.71 -10.45
C VAL A 52 23.42 -0.41 -9.79
N ASP A 53 23.56 0.82 -9.28
CA ASP A 53 24.61 1.19 -8.33
C ASP A 53 24.25 0.64 -6.94
N LYS A 54 24.93 -0.43 -6.53
CA LYS A 54 24.61 -1.16 -5.29
C LYS A 54 24.92 -0.35 -4.03
N GLU A 55 25.98 0.46 -4.06
CA GLU A 55 26.35 1.30 -2.92
C GLU A 55 25.29 2.40 -2.73
N LYS A 56 24.90 3.05 -3.83
CA LYS A 56 23.84 4.05 -3.81
C LYS A 56 22.49 3.45 -3.41
N ALA A 57 22.13 2.26 -3.90
CA ALA A 57 20.90 1.57 -3.52
C ALA A 57 20.85 1.27 -2.01
N MET A 58 21.96 0.78 -1.43
CA MET A 58 22.06 0.52 0.00
C MET A 58 22.00 1.83 0.81
N GLN A 59 22.64 2.90 0.33
CA GLN A 59 22.56 4.22 0.97
C GLN A 59 21.12 4.74 1.01
N GLN A 60 20.43 4.76 -0.14
CA GLN A 60 19.05 5.23 -0.25
C GLN A 60 18.09 4.40 0.61
N TRP A 61 18.26 3.08 0.63
CA TRP A 61 17.48 2.19 1.50
C TRP A 61 17.72 2.50 2.99
N THR A 62 18.97 2.73 3.38
CA THR A 62 19.34 3.05 4.76
C THR A 62 18.76 4.39 5.19
N GLU A 63 18.76 5.39 4.31
CA GLU A 63 18.17 6.70 4.54
C GLU A 63 16.64 6.59 4.71
N LEU A 64 15.95 5.83 3.85
CA LEU A 64 14.52 5.57 3.98
C LEU A 64 14.19 4.85 5.30
N LYS A 65 14.93 3.80 5.65
CA LYS A 65 14.74 3.08 6.92
C LYS A 65 14.87 4.04 8.11
N LYS A 66 15.91 4.87 8.14
CA LYS A 66 16.11 5.87 9.20
C LYS A 66 14.97 6.89 9.26
N ALA A 67 14.49 7.36 8.11
CA ALA A 67 13.36 8.30 8.06
C ALA A 67 12.10 7.70 8.70
N ILE A 68 11.81 6.42 8.43
CA ILE A 68 10.69 5.69 9.05
C ILE A 68 10.90 5.52 10.56
N GLU A 69 12.10 5.11 10.99
CA GLU A 69 12.43 4.93 12.42
C GLU A 69 12.34 6.23 13.21
N ASN A 70 12.70 7.37 12.61
CA ASN A 70 12.63 8.69 13.26
C ASN A 70 11.19 9.13 13.57
N GLU A 71 10.20 8.60 12.84
CA GLU A 71 8.77 8.81 13.13
C GLU A 71 8.23 7.86 14.23
N GLY A 72 9.13 7.10 14.89
CA GLY A 72 8.78 6.18 15.97
C GLY A 72 8.16 4.86 15.50
N VAL A 73 8.30 4.53 14.22
CA VAL A 73 7.84 3.26 13.65
C VAL A 73 8.95 2.21 13.76
N GLU A 74 8.64 1.02 14.28
CA GLU A 74 9.60 -0.08 14.32
C GLU A 74 9.80 -0.66 12.91
N VAL A 75 11.03 -0.63 12.42
CA VAL A 75 11.38 -1.28 11.14
C VAL A 75 11.90 -2.70 11.40
N LEU A 76 11.10 -3.68 11.00
CA LEU A 76 11.48 -5.08 10.91
C LEU A 76 12.20 -5.33 9.60
N THR A 77 13.14 -6.28 9.60
CA THR A 77 13.85 -6.67 8.38
C THR A 77 13.71 -8.17 8.08
N MET A 78 13.78 -8.49 6.79
CA MET A 78 13.92 -9.85 6.27
C MET A 78 15.14 -9.89 5.34
N GLU A 79 15.93 -10.96 5.40
CA GLU A 79 17.08 -11.15 4.52
C GLU A 79 16.63 -11.35 3.06
N GLN A 80 17.24 -10.58 2.15
CA GLN A 80 17.00 -10.75 0.72
C GLN A 80 17.56 -12.08 0.22
N GLN A 81 16.80 -12.78 -0.61
CA GLN A 81 17.21 -14.02 -1.24
C GLN A 81 18.01 -13.78 -2.51
N PRO A 82 19.06 -14.57 -2.76
CA PRO A 82 19.72 -14.59 -4.06
C PRO A 82 18.72 -14.91 -5.18
N ASN A 83 18.88 -14.26 -6.34
CA ASN A 83 18.04 -14.42 -7.54
C ASN A 83 16.60 -13.88 -7.43
N LEU A 84 16.24 -13.19 -6.35
CA LEU A 84 14.96 -12.48 -6.20
C LEU A 84 15.21 -10.98 -6.01
N PRO A 85 15.61 -10.27 -7.08
CA PRO A 85 16.02 -8.87 -6.96
C PRO A 85 14.88 -7.95 -6.50
N ASP A 86 13.64 -8.21 -6.94
CA ASP A 86 12.46 -7.41 -6.59
C ASP A 86 11.92 -7.65 -5.18
N GLN A 87 12.51 -8.58 -4.40
CA GLN A 87 12.06 -8.87 -3.04
C GLN A 87 12.19 -7.65 -2.09
N VAL A 88 13.00 -6.65 -2.49
CA VAL A 88 13.09 -5.33 -1.84
C VAL A 88 11.73 -4.59 -1.81
N PHE A 89 10.86 -4.84 -2.78
CA PHE A 89 9.51 -4.27 -2.88
C PHE A 89 8.51 -5.11 -2.06
N VAL A 90 8.74 -5.14 -0.75
CA VAL A 90 8.02 -5.99 0.21
C VAL A 90 6.56 -5.57 0.42
N CYS A 91 6.15 -4.38 -0.03
CA CYS A 91 4.73 -4.00 -0.08
C CYS A 91 3.92 -5.02 -0.88
N ASN A 92 4.52 -5.67 -1.89
CA ASN A 92 3.85 -6.68 -2.69
C ASN A 92 3.85 -8.08 -2.05
N SER A 93 4.32 -8.27 -0.82
CA SER A 93 4.35 -9.59 -0.17
C SER A 93 2.97 -10.12 0.22
N GLY A 94 2.03 -9.21 0.47
CA GLY A 94 0.66 -9.51 0.84
C GLY A 94 -0.06 -8.27 1.36
N LEU A 95 -1.30 -8.45 1.79
CA LEU A 95 -2.10 -7.43 2.45
C LEU A 95 -2.32 -7.82 3.90
N VAL A 96 -1.72 -7.06 4.81
CA VAL A 96 -1.85 -7.26 6.25
C VAL A 96 -3.08 -6.53 6.76
N PHE A 97 -3.89 -7.21 7.56
CA PHE A 97 -4.97 -6.60 8.32
C PHE A 97 -4.99 -7.21 9.72
N LYS A 98 -4.66 -6.41 10.73
CA LYS A 98 -4.48 -6.85 12.12
C LYS A 98 -3.44 -7.97 12.23
N ASP A 99 -3.84 -9.16 12.66
CA ASP A 99 -3.02 -10.36 12.85
C ASP A 99 -3.07 -11.32 11.66
N LYS A 100 -3.75 -10.94 10.57
CA LYS A 100 -3.89 -11.74 9.35
C LYS A 100 -3.12 -11.13 8.19
N VAL A 101 -2.71 -11.97 7.27
CA VAL A 101 -2.17 -11.56 5.98
C VAL A 101 -2.77 -12.40 4.86
N TYR A 102 -3.23 -11.72 3.82
CA TYR A 102 -3.57 -12.36 2.55
C TYR A 102 -2.32 -12.31 1.68
N LEU A 103 -1.73 -13.46 1.43
CA LEU A 103 -0.47 -13.56 0.70
C LEU A 103 -0.66 -13.21 -0.77
N SER A 104 0.34 -12.54 -1.32
CA SER A 104 0.38 -12.25 -2.74
C SER A 104 0.63 -13.49 -3.57
N ARG A 105 0.04 -13.51 -4.76
CA ARG A 105 0.37 -14.42 -5.85
C ARG A 105 0.73 -13.55 -7.06
N PHE A 106 2.03 -13.49 -7.34
CA PHE A 106 2.58 -12.65 -8.40
C PHE A 106 2.15 -13.11 -9.78
N ARG A 107 1.84 -12.14 -10.66
CA ARG A 107 1.48 -12.40 -12.06
C ARG A 107 2.67 -12.85 -12.89
N HIS A 108 3.82 -12.24 -12.62
CA HIS A 108 5.05 -12.47 -13.38
C HIS A 108 5.87 -13.58 -12.73
N LYS A 109 6.30 -14.56 -13.55
CA LYS A 109 7.06 -15.74 -13.11
C LYS A 109 8.33 -15.35 -12.35
N GLU A 110 8.93 -14.23 -12.73
CA GLU A 110 10.15 -13.66 -12.18
C GLU A 110 10.05 -13.41 -10.67
N ARG A 111 8.84 -13.07 -10.18
CA ARG A 111 8.58 -12.79 -8.77
C ARG A 111 7.90 -13.93 -8.02
N THR A 112 7.49 -15.01 -8.72
CA THR A 112 6.72 -16.09 -8.07
C THR A 112 7.48 -16.80 -6.95
N GLY A 113 8.82 -16.87 -7.03
CA GLY A 113 9.67 -17.44 -5.99
C GLY A 113 9.63 -16.68 -4.65
N GLU A 114 9.22 -15.40 -4.65
CA GLU A 114 9.19 -14.58 -3.43
C GLU A 114 8.13 -15.05 -2.41
N GLN A 115 7.02 -15.61 -2.90
CA GLN A 115 5.87 -15.98 -2.06
C GLN A 115 6.26 -16.93 -0.92
N GLU A 116 7.10 -17.93 -1.19
CA GLU A 116 7.51 -18.91 -0.18
C GLU A 116 8.27 -18.25 0.98
N HIS A 117 9.14 -17.28 0.67
CA HIS A 117 9.93 -16.57 1.67
C HIS A 117 9.06 -15.65 2.52
N TYR A 118 8.12 -14.94 1.90
CA TYR A 118 7.15 -14.12 2.62
C TYR A 118 6.24 -14.98 3.51
N LEU A 119 5.74 -16.12 3.01
CA LEU A 119 4.98 -17.08 3.81
C LEU A 119 5.73 -17.53 5.06
N LYS A 120 7.01 -17.92 4.91
CA LYS A 120 7.87 -18.32 6.04
C LYS A 120 8.03 -17.18 7.04
N TRP A 121 8.31 -15.96 6.55
CA TRP A 121 8.49 -14.79 7.41
C TRP A 121 7.21 -14.45 8.19
N PHE A 122 6.05 -14.40 7.53
CA PHE A 122 4.77 -14.09 8.17
C PHE A 122 4.40 -15.13 9.23
N LYS A 123 4.59 -16.43 8.95
CA LYS A 123 4.36 -17.51 9.93
C LYS A 123 5.29 -17.41 11.13
N ALA A 124 6.59 -17.16 10.91
CA ALA A 124 7.55 -16.97 11.99
C ALA A 124 7.20 -15.76 12.89
N ASN A 125 6.57 -14.73 12.30
CA ASN A 125 6.08 -13.54 13.00
C ASN A 125 4.62 -13.65 13.49
N ARG A 126 4.07 -14.88 13.54
CA ARG A 126 2.76 -15.21 14.12
C ARG A 126 1.55 -14.58 13.42
N TYR A 127 1.68 -14.25 12.15
CA TYR A 127 0.51 -13.88 11.35
C TYR A 127 -0.27 -15.13 10.94
N GLN A 128 -1.60 -15.02 10.97
CA GLN A 128 -2.47 -15.98 10.30
C GLN A 128 -2.42 -15.72 8.79
N THR A 129 -1.89 -16.67 8.05
CA THR A 129 -1.73 -16.57 6.60
C THR A 129 -2.97 -17.11 5.87
N ILE A 130 -3.33 -16.45 4.77
CA ILE A 130 -4.44 -16.79 3.88
C ILE A 130 -3.95 -16.69 2.43
N GLY A 131 -4.48 -17.53 1.55
CA GLY A 131 -4.31 -17.39 0.10
C GLY A 131 -3.14 -18.17 -0.49
N GLU A 132 -2.44 -18.98 0.32
CA GLU A 132 -1.30 -19.80 -0.12
C GLU A 132 -1.64 -20.71 -1.30
N HIS A 133 -2.88 -21.21 -1.34
CA HIS A 133 -3.35 -22.17 -2.34
C HIS A 133 -4.29 -21.55 -3.37
N TYR A 134 -4.45 -20.23 -3.39
CA TYR A 134 -5.35 -19.58 -4.33
C TYR A 134 -4.68 -19.36 -5.68
N GLU A 135 -5.46 -19.45 -6.74
CA GLU A 135 -4.94 -19.39 -8.11
C GLU A 135 -4.92 -17.97 -8.69
N LYS A 136 -5.73 -17.06 -8.12
CA LYS A 136 -5.91 -15.70 -8.61
C LYS A 136 -4.72 -14.82 -8.27
N PHE A 137 -4.33 -13.97 -9.22
CA PHE A 137 -3.22 -13.05 -9.02
C PHE A 137 -3.62 -11.90 -8.10
N PHE A 138 -2.71 -11.58 -7.18
CA PHE A 138 -2.85 -10.50 -6.22
C PHE A 138 -1.46 -10.05 -5.79
N GLU A 139 -1.18 -8.76 -5.86
CA GLU A 139 0.16 -8.21 -5.54
C GLU A 139 0.14 -7.29 -4.31
N GLY A 140 -0.70 -7.66 -3.34
CA GLY A 140 -0.58 -7.21 -1.95
C GLY A 140 -0.81 -5.72 -1.76
N GLY A 141 -0.02 -5.14 -0.85
CA GLY A 141 -0.01 -3.71 -0.53
C GLY A 141 0.28 -2.77 -1.70
N GLY A 142 0.86 -3.29 -2.80
CA GLY A 142 1.04 -2.48 -4.02
C GLY A 142 -0.28 -2.22 -4.75
N ASP A 143 -1.23 -3.15 -4.68
CA ASP A 143 -2.55 -3.03 -5.31
C ASP A 143 -3.68 -2.84 -4.31
N ALA A 144 -3.42 -2.79 -3.01
CA ALA A 144 -4.45 -2.64 -2.02
C ALA A 144 -3.94 -1.87 -0.79
N VAL A 145 -4.64 -0.81 -0.39
CA VAL A 145 -4.21 0.05 0.72
C VAL A 145 -5.41 0.48 1.57
N PHE A 146 -5.24 0.40 2.90
CA PHE A 146 -6.23 0.87 3.86
C PHE A 146 -6.07 2.37 4.10
N SER A 147 -7.15 3.14 4.02
CA SER A 147 -7.15 4.53 4.54
C SER A 147 -7.47 4.58 6.03
N ASP A 148 -8.19 3.58 6.53
CA ASP A 148 -8.55 3.40 7.94
C ASP A 148 -8.84 1.91 8.22
N ASP A 149 -9.39 1.59 9.39
CA ASP A 149 -9.71 0.20 9.78
C ASP A 149 -10.97 -0.37 9.12
N LYS A 150 -11.64 0.40 8.24
CA LYS A 150 -12.92 0.05 7.60
C LYS A 150 -12.90 0.15 6.10
N THR A 151 -12.02 0.95 5.49
CA THR A 151 -12.01 1.21 4.05
C THR A 151 -10.72 0.71 3.41
N LEU A 152 -10.87 -0.23 2.48
CA LEU A 152 -9.82 -0.76 1.63
C LEU A 152 -9.98 -0.21 0.20
N TRP A 153 -8.94 0.46 -0.29
CA TRP A 153 -8.82 0.85 -1.70
C TRP A 153 -8.13 -0.28 -2.47
N ALA A 154 -8.75 -0.74 -3.56
CA ALA A 154 -8.48 -2.04 -4.16
C ALA A 154 -8.27 -1.94 -5.68
N GLY A 155 -7.00 -1.83 -6.09
CA GLY A 155 -6.51 -1.72 -7.46
C GLY A 155 -6.57 -3.03 -8.25
N PHE A 156 -7.04 -2.97 -9.50
CA PHE A 156 -6.98 -4.13 -10.40
C PHE A 156 -6.65 -3.73 -11.83
N GLY A 157 -6.27 -4.73 -12.63
CA GLY A 157 -6.02 -4.60 -14.05
C GLY A 157 -4.68 -5.22 -14.43
N PRO A 158 -3.57 -4.46 -14.44
CA PRO A 158 -2.27 -4.96 -14.91
C PRO A 158 -1.70 -6.14 -14.10
N ARG A 159 -1.86 -6.10 -12.76
CA ARG A 159 -1.24 -7.07 -11.85
C ARG A 159 -2.29 -7.91 -11.14
N THR A 160 -3.13 -7.30 -10.30
CA THR A 160 -4.17 -7.99 -9.54
C THR A 160 -5.44 -8.32 -10.34
N ASP A 161 -5.97 -9.53 -10.15
CA ASP A 161 -7.28 -9.93 -10.68
C ASP A 161 -8.42 -9.37 -9.83
N LYS A 162 -9.40 -8.66 -10.43
CA LYS A 162 -10.55 -8.08 -9.71
C LYS A 162 -11.29 -9.08 -8.81
N SER A 163 -11.44 -10.33 -9.25
CA SER A 163 -12.16 -11.38 -8.50
C SER A 163 -11.50 -11.74 -7.17
N VAL A 164 -10.24 -11.39 -6.95
CA VAL A 164 -9.56 -11.70 -5.69
C VAL A 164 -10.15 -10.94 -4.50
N TYR A 165 -10.80 -9.80 -4.77
CA TYR A 165 -11.41 -8.98 -3.72
C TYR A 165 -12.62 -9.63 -3.04
N ASP A 166 -13.26 -10.61 -3.68
CA ASP A 166 -14.28 -11.45 -3.00
C ASP A 166 -13.67 -12.36 -1.92
N LEU A 167 -12.40 -12.77 -2.11
CA LEU A 167 -11.66 -13.59 -1.15
C LEU A 167 -10.99 -12.75 -0.07
N ILE A 168 -10.62 -11.50 -0.37
CA ILE A 168 -10.01 -10.56 0.59
C ILE A 168 -10.94 -10.24 1.76
N LYS A 169 -12.26 -10.34 1.60
CA LYS A 169 -13.25 -10.24 2.70
C LYS A 169 -12.97 -11.23 3.85
N LYS A 170 -12.16 -12.27 3.64
CA LYS A 170 -11.70 -13.19 4.71
C LYS A 170 -10.70 -12.55 5.69
N LEU A 171 -10.04 -11.45 5.31
CA LEU A 171 -9.18 -10.67 6.19
C LEU A 171 -9.99 -10.00 7.30
N GLY A 172 -11.15 -9.43 6.96
CA GLY A 172 -11.99 -8.73 7.91
C GLY A 172 -13.19 -8.06 7.24
N ASP A 173 -14.04 -7.47 8.07
CA ASP A 173 -15.20 -6.69 7.65
C ASP A 173 -14.76 -5.27 7.27
N VAL A 174 -14.55 -5.04 5.98
CA VAL A 174 -14.11 -3.76 5.41
C VAL A 174 -14.92 -3.45 4.14
N GLU A 175 -15.23 -2.18 3.96
CA GLU A 175 -15.73 -1.62 2.70
C GLU A 175 -14.59 -1.64 1.68
N ILE A 176 -14.83 -2.28 0.54
CA ILE A 176 -13.85 -2.37 -0.55
C ILE A 176 -14.25 -1.40 -1.66
N VAL A 177 -13.41 -0.40 -1.90
CA VAL A 177 -13.54 0.54 -3.02
C VAL A 177 -12.66 0.05 -4.16
N ILE A 178 -13.30 -0.42 -5.23
CA ILE A 178 -12.62 -1.00 -6.38
C ILE A 178 -12.07 0.12 -7.29
N CYS A 179 -10.80 0.01 -7.66
CA CYS A 179 -10.07 0.97 -8.48
C CYS A 179 -9.48 0.28 -9.72
N GLU A 180 -10.00 0.58 -10.90
CA GLU A 180 -9.49 0.06 -12.17
C GLU A 180 -8.34 0.92 -12.69
N LEU A 181 -7.16 0.33 -12.83
CA LEU A 181 -5.97 0.96 -13.40
C LEU A 181 -5.96 0.78 -14.92
N THR A 182 -5.84 1.89 -15.65
CA THR A 182 -5.91 1.93 -17.12
C THR A 182 -4.62 2.40 -17.78
N ASP A 183 -3.72 3.05 -17.05
CA ASP A 183 -2.42 3.49 -17.58
C ASP A 183 -1.32 2.48 -17.25
N PRO A 184 -0.63 1.88 -18.26
CA PRO A 184 0.40 0.88 -18.03
C PRO A 184 1.61 1.39 -17.24
N LYS A 185 1.84 2.70 -17.15
CA LYS A 185 2.89 3.30 -16.32
C LYS A 185 2.61 3.18 -14.83
N PHE A 186 1.32 3.12 -14.46
CA PHE A 186 0.84 3.03 -13.09
C PHE A 186 0.21 1.66 -12.87
N TYR A 187 1.07 0.63 -12.92
CA TYR A 187 0.66 -0.78 -12.95
C TYR A 187 0.30 -1.37 -11.57
N HIS A 188 0.61 -0.64 -10.51
CA HIS A 188 0.19 -0.89 -9.13
C HIS A 188 -0.52 0.35 -8.59
N LEU A 189 -1.51 0.14 -7.72
CA LEU A 189 -2.28 1.22 -7.10
C LEU A 189 -1.38 2.24 -6.36
N ASP A 190 -0.41 1.77 -5.59
CA ASP A 190 0.48 2.61 -4.77
C ASP A 190 1.34 3.59 -5.58
N THR A 191 1.51 3.35 -6.89
CA THR A 191 2.23 4.25 -7.80
C THR A 191 1.44 5.50 -8.18
N CYS A 192 0.12 5.50 -7.98
CA CYS A 192 -0.78 6.57 -8.41
C CYS A 192 -1.87 6.94 -7.41
N PHE A 193 -1.90 6.31 -6.23
CA PHE A 193 -2.88 6.57 -5.18
C PHE A 193 -2.29 6.28 -3.79
N ALA A 194 -2.38 7.26 -2.90
CA ALA A 194 -1.87 7.19 -1.54
C ALA A 194 -2.83 7.90 -0.58
N PRO A 195 -3.59 7.16 0.26
CA PRO A 195 -4.36 7.74 1.35
C PRO A 195 -3.45 8.50 2.33
N VAL A 196 -3.77 9.77 2.57
CA VAL A 196 -3.09 10.61 3.58
C VAL A 196 -3.77 10.43 4.94
N ASP A 197 -5.09 10.43 4.94
CA ASP A 197 -5.93 10.17 6.12
C ASP A 197 -7.27 9.52 5.72
N GLU A 198 -8.20 9.44 6.66
CA GLU A 198 -9.53 8.84 6.48
C GLU A 198 -10.36 9.47 5.33
N THR A 199 -10.08 10.72 4.98
CA THR A 199 -10.85 11.58 4.06
C THR A 199 -10.06 12.13 2.87
N THR A 200 -8.73 12.04 2.92
CA THR A 200 -7.81 12.69 1.98
C THR A 200 -6.88 11.69 1.35
N ALA A 201 -6.69 11.78 0.03
CA ALA A 201 -5.71 10.99 -0.71
C ALA A 201 -4.95 11.84 -1.74
N LEU A 202 -3.67 11.55 -1.91
CA LEU A 202 -2.90 11.96 -3.08
C LEU A 202 -3.18 10.94 -4.19
N TRP A 203 -3.59 11.40 -5.37
CA TRP A 203 -3.83 10.49 -6.49
C TRP A 203 -3.61 11.16 -7.83
N TYR A 204 -3.35 10.34 -8.86
CA TYR A 204 -3.20 10.76 -10.24
C TYR A 204 -4.39 10.27 -11.07
N PRO A 205 -5.44 11.12 -11.26
CA PRO A 205 -6.68 10.70 -11.91
C PRO A 205 -6.51 10.03 -13.29
N PRO A 206 -5.60 10.48 -14.18
CA PRO A 206 -5.45 9.87 -15.50
C PRO A 206 -5.05 8.39 -15.49
N ALA A 207 -4.53 7.85 -14.38
CA ALA A 207 -4.23 6.42 -14.26
C ALA A 207 -5.47 5.52 -14.14
N PHE A 208 -6.66 6.09 -13.95
CA PHE A 208 -7.88 5.36 -13.59
C PHE A 208 -8.97 5.41 -14.65
N SER A 209 -9.85 4.40 -14.64
CA SER A 209 -11.10 4.45 -15.43
C SER A 209 -12.06 5.55 -14.92
N GLU A 210 -12.98 6.00 -15.78
CA GLU A 210 -13.97 7.03 -15.40
C GLU A 210 -14.84 6.58 -14.22
N ALA A 211 -15.21 5.29 -14.18
CA ALA A 211 -15.96 4.72 -13.06
C ALA A 211 -15.21 4.88 -11.74
N THR A 212 -13.90 4.59 -11.75
CA THR A 212 -13.04 4.75 -10.57
C THR A 212 -12.91 6.22 -10.17
N LYS A 213 -12.74 7.14 -11.13
CA LYS A 213 -12.67 8.59 -10.84
C LYS A 213 -13.94 9.09 -10.16
N MET A 214 -15.10 8.59 -10.57
CA MET A 214 -16.37 8.91 -9.93
C MET A 214 -16.43 8.35 -8.51
N GLU A 215 -16.07 7.07 -8.31
CA GLU A 215 -16.12 6.44 -7.00
C GLU A 215 -15.16 7.11 -5.99
N VAL A 216 -13.93 7.44 -6.39
CA VAL A 216 -12.96 8.15 -5.52
C VAL A 216 -13.53 9.50 -5.04
N ARG A 217 -14.20 10.25 -5.93
CA ARG A 217 -14.84 11.54 -5.58
C ARG A 217 -16.11 11.38 -4.74
N LEU A 218 -16.83 10.27 -4.90
CA LEU A 218 -18.01 9.98 -4.07
C LEU A 218 -17.59 9.53 -2.67
N ALA A 219 -16.54 8.71 -2.56
CA ALA A 219 -16.01 8.24 -1.29
C ALA A 219 -15.55 9.40 -0.39
N SER A 220 -14.97 10.46 -0.97
CA SER A 220 -14.64 11.69 -0.23
C SER A 220 -15.86 12.48 0.25
N SER A 221 -17.05 12.17 -0.25
CA SER A 221 -18.32 12.85 0.11
C SER A 221 -19.17 12.06 1.10
N ARG A 222 -18.84 10.79 1.37
CA ARG A 222 -19.58 9.88 2.28
C ARG A 222 -19.10 9.97 3.74
N LYS A 223 -17.99 10.64 4.01
CA LYS A 223 -17.36 10.80 5.33
C LYS A 223 -17.46 12.25 5.79
#